data_AF-A0A6G3RTR7-F1
#
_entry.id   AF-A0A6G3RTR7-F1
#
_cell.length_a   1.000
_cell.length_b   1.000
_cell.length_c   1.000
_cell.angle_alpha   90.00
_cell.angle_beta   90.00
_cell.angle_gamma   90.00
#
_symmetry.space_group_name_H-M   'P 1'
#
loop_
_entity.id
_entity.type
_entity.pdbx_description
1 polymer ?
#
loop_
_entity_poly.entity_id
_entity_poly.type
_entity_poly.pdbx_seq_one_letter_code
_entity_poly.pdbx_strand_id
1 'polypeptide(L)' 'LPRLGAETAVFAASGPDVTDVIAGGRRVVRDGQHVLVGDVAGALSDAIAALH' A
#
# COMPACT_ATOMS: atom_id res chain seq x y z
N LEU A 1 11.05 -23.19 10.49
CA LEU A 1 10.06 -22.42 9.69
C LEU A 1 9.82 -21.10 10.42
N PRO A 2 9.94 -19.94 9.76
CA PRO A 2 9.88 -18.63 10.41
C PRO A 2 8.44 -18.36 10.83
N ARG A 3 8.06 -18.90 11.99
CA ARG A 3 6.71 -18.77 12.55
C ARG A 3 6.63 -17.66 13.60
N LEU A 4 7.70 -16.89 13.77
CA LEU A 4 7.76 -15.73 14.67
C LEU A 4 7.58 -14.40 13.94
N GLY A 5 7.68 -14.36 12.61
CA GLY A 5 7.61 -13.11 11.82
C GLY A 5 6.22 -12.75 11.28
N ALA A 6 5.20 -13.58 11.53
CA ALA A 6 3.89 -13.46 10.89
C ALA A 6 2.77 -12.88 11.78
N GLU A 7 3.08 -12.39 12.98
CA GLU A 7 2.08 -11.73 13.83
C GLU A 7 2.14 -10.20 13.78
N THR A 8 3.33 -9.58 13.74
CA THR A 8 3.62 -8.22 13.24
C THR A 8 5.14 -8.02 13.38
N ALA A 9 5.83 -7.62 12.31
CA ALA A 9 7.26 -7.28 12.35
C ALA A 9 7.43 -5.77 12.22
N VAL A 10 8.21 -5.15 13.11
CA VAL A 10 8.56 -3.72 13.03
C VAL A 10 9.95 -3.60 12.40
N PHE A 11 10.04 -2.86 11.31
CA PHE A 11 11.28 -2.55 10.62
C PHE A 11 11.61 -1.06 10.79
N ALA A 12 12.89 -0.72 10.86
CA ALA A 12 13.34 0.67 10.75
C ALA A 12 13.39 1.10 9.27
N ALA A 13 12.23 1.02 8.61
CA ALA A 13 12.04 1.30 7.18
C ALA A 13 11.04 2.45 6.99
N SER A 14 11.16 3.15 5.86
CA SER A 14 10.28 4.23 5.43
C SER A 14 9.36 3.76 4.29
N GLY A 15 8.38 4.60 3.90
CA GLY A 15 7.40 4.25 2.86
C GLY A 15 8.03 3.73 1.55
N PRO A 16 9.03 4.41 0.96
CA PRO A 16 9.68 3.98 -0.28
C PRO A 16 10.42 2.63 -0.19
N ASP A 17 10.78 2.18 1.00
CA ASP A 17 11.45 0.89 1.20
C ASP A 17 10.47 -0.29 1.02
N VAL A 18 9.16 -0.02 1.00
CA VAL A 18 8.10 -1.01 0.82
C VAL A 18 7.62 -1.00 -0.64
N THR A 19 8.03 -2.01 -1.42
CA THR A 19 7.66 -2.12 -2.83
C THR A 19 6.38 -2.92 -3.07
N ASP A 20 5.94 -3.69 -2.07
CA ASP A 20 4.97 -4.76 -2.25
C ASP A 20 4.01 -4.83 -1.06
N VAL A 21 2.71 -4.64 -1.32
CA VAL A 21 1.68 -4.61 -0.28
C VAL A 21 0.53 -5.53 -0.64
N ILE A 22 0.14 -6.39 0.30
CA ILE A 22 -1.03 -7.26 0.21
C ILE A 22 -1.98 -6.90 1.35
N ALA A 23 -3.24 -6.62 1.03
CA ALA A 23 -4.29 -6.33 2.00
C ALA A 23 -5.51 -7.21 1.71
N GLY A 24 -6.05 -7.88 2.73
CA GLY A 24 -7.18 -8.80 2.56
C GLY A 24 -6.93 -9.95 1.57
N GLY A 25 -5.68 -10.42 1.48
CA GLY A 25 -5.26 -11.45 0.51
C GLY A 25 -5.09 -10.96 -0.93
N ARG A 26 -5.27 -9.65 -1.20
CA ARG A 26 -5.12 -9.05 -2.53
C ARG A 26 -3.88 -8.17 -2.61
N ARG A 27 -3.08 -8.32 -3.66
CA ARG A 27 -1.98 -7.39 -3.99
C ARG A 27 -2.56 -6.01 -4.33
N VAL A 28 -2.17 -4.99 -3.58
CA VAL A 28 -2.63 -3.60 -3.78
C VAL A 28 -1.51 -2.69 -4.28
N VAL A 29 -0.27 -2.97 -3.88
CA VAL A 29 0.95 -2.33 -4.43
C VAL A 29 1.89 -3.42 -4.94
N ARG A 30 2.46 -3.20 -6.13
CA ARG A 30 3.47 -4.05 -6.75
C ARG A 30 4.55 -3.16 -7.34
N ASP A 31 5.82 -3.47 -7.09
CA ASP A 31 6.96 -2.71 -7.62
C ASP A 31 6.84 -1.20 -7.31
N GLY A 32 6.29 -0.86 -6.13
CA GLY A 32 6.04 0.51 -5.67
C GLY A 32 4.85 1.23 -6.32
N GLN A 33 4.10 0.56 -7.21
CA GLN A 33 2.95 1.13 -7.90
C GLN A 33 1.63 0.56 -7.40
N HIS A 34 0.63 1.41 -7.20
CA HIS A 34 -0.71 0.96 -6.84
C HIS A 34 -1.37 0.28 -8.05
N VAL A 35 -1.83 -0.96 -7.91
CA VAL A 35 -2.31 -1.75 -9.06
C VAL A 35 -3.83 -1.72 -9.25
N LEU A 36 -4.56 -1.17 -8.29
CA LEU A 36 -6.03 -1.08 -8.33
C LEU A 36 -6.54 0.33 -8.59
N VAL A 37 -5.66 1.32 -8.55
CA VAL A 37 -5.96 2.75 -8.78
C VAL A 37 -4.85 3.25 -9.68
N GLY A 38 -5.18 3.59 -10.93
CA GLY A 38 -4.20 4.01 -11.93
C GLY A 38 -3.59 5.36 -11.59
N ASP A 39 -4.39 6.42 -11.69
CA ASP A 39 -4.00 7.76 -11.24
C ASP A 39 -4.42 7.95 -9.77
N VAL A 40 -3.51 7.60 -8.87
CA VAL A 40 -3.72 7.76 -7.43
C VAL A 40 -3.87 9.23 -7.03
N ALA A 41 -3.07 10.11 -7.65
CA ALA A 41 -3.09 11.53 -7.32
C ALA A 41 -4.42 12.17 -7.74
N GLY A 42 -4.86 11.93 -8.98
CA GLY A 42 -6.15 12.39 -9.48
C GLY A 42 -7.32 11.83 -8.66
N ALA A 43 -7.32 10.53 -8.37
CA ALA A 43 -8.38 9.92 -7.57
C ALA A 43 -8.50 10.52 -6.16
N LEU A 44 -7.38 10.87 -5.52
CA LEU A 44 -7.39 11.55 -4.22
C LEU A 44 -7.93 12.98 -4.33
N SER A 45 -7.50 13.73 -5.36
CA SER A 45 -8.00 15.09 -5.62
C SER A 45 -9.51 15.10 -5.85
N ASP A 46 -10.04 14.18 -6.66
CA ASP A 46 -11.47 14.06 -6.94
C ASP A 46 -12.27 13.74 -5.67
N ALA A 47 -11.76 12.81 -4.84
CA ALA A 47 -12.41 12.44 -3.58
C ALA A 47 -12.49 13.60 -2.59
N ILE A 48 -11.44 14.43 -2.51
CA ILE A 48 -11.43 15.64 -1.67
C ILE A 48 -12.42 16.68 -2.22
N ALA A 49 -12.41 16.91 -3.54
CA ALA A 49 -13.30 17.87 -4.18
C ALA A 49 -14.79 17.54 -3.96
N ALA A 50 -15.14 16.25 -3.90
CA ALA A 50 -16.51 15.80 -3.66
C ALA A 50 -17.05 16.09 -2.24
N LEU A 51 -16.20 16.51 -1.30
CA LEU A 51 -16.59 16.84 0.09
C LEU A 51 -16.73 18.35 0.35
N HIS A 52 -16.38 19.18 -0.63
CA HIS A 52 -16.54 20.63 -0.57
C HIS A 52 -17.87 21.07 -1.21
#